data_AF-A0A7Y2JU48-F1
#
_entry.id   AF-A0A7Y2JU48-F1
#
_cell.length_a   1.000
_cell.length_b   1.000
_cell.length_c   1.000
_cell.angle_alpha   90.00
_cell.angle_beta   90.00
_cell.angle_gamma   90.00
#
_symmetry.space_group_name_H-M   'P 1'
#
loop_
_entity.id
_entity.type
_entity.pdbx_description
1 polymer ?
#
loop_
_entity_poly.entity_id
_entity_poly.type
_entity_poly.pdbx_seq_one_letter_code
_entity_poly.pdbx_strand_id
1 'polypeptide(L)'
;MSLERRGYMVHLAERQGHRGAVRALVPGMVAVLLVVSPLVTRRCFAQLPEQREQLEQFRDSIDAVRDTVSLLRLKRAMESVATEDRTNTMRHLRLGFLNLRLANLGVERQYDDAAAEFEWATDLEPEWPYGWYGLGLAEYGVGDSQISFVTGIKTMFGKDALSRSADAFAKSADVDPSFSLGLIELARTTMKQRVNIKLDAALAALRKSASTPAGAVPQVLLERGRVEREAGSLDSALASFSAYLRVGGKPGLGLLEGARTKCLLGSLGCFRDYLQGAVYDDPVSIREYRNDLALIAADEDADRFDRTWGSQRAEFLKQFWTSRDRANLRRDGERLREHYRRFYYARQNFALVSTNRHYDIVERYRSESADFDDRGIIYLRHGEPTDRASYTGRNVEPNESWRYERADGDLIFHFIAREDVQDFKLVESLFDVLGNAAAVNLRGTGVSANPLATELLQSREHLSPIYGRIQSSGIAGTNRFQAEERSLGRTSIELG
;
A
#
# COMPACT_ATOMS: atom_id res chain seq x y z
N MET A 1 2.31 49.21 -36.41
CA MET A 1 1.41 49.59 -35.30
C MET A 1 2.18 49.33 -34.03
N SER A 2 3.00 50.26 -33.49
CA SER A 2 2.66 51.51 -32.76
C SER A 2 1.67 51.21 -31.62
N LEU A 3 1.89 51.53 -30.34
CA LEU A 3 2.50 52.68 -29.65
C LEU A 3 2.98 52.21 -28.25
N GLU A 4 4.18 52.57 -27.75
CA GLU A 4 4.50 53.73 -26.86
C GLU A 4 3.83 53.69 -25.47
N ARG A 5 4.38 54.16 -24.33
CA ARG A 5 5.65 54.72 -23.82
C ARG A 5 5.42 55.08 -22.33
N ARG A 6 6.51 55.44 -21.64
CA ARG A 6 6.69 56.21 -20.36
C ARG A 6 6.89 55.31 -19.13
N GLY A 7 8.04 55.28 -18.43
CA GLY A 7 9.20 56.18 -18.38
C GLY A 7 8.96 57.33 -17.40
N TYR A 8 9.65 57.34 -16.25
CA TYR A 8 10.53 58.44 -15.80
C TYR A 8 11.32 58.05 -14.55
N MET A 9 12.57 58.51 -14.52
CA MET A 9 13.63 58.28 -13.55
C MET A 9 14.13 59.65 -13.05
N VAL A 10 14.81 59.66 -11.90
CA VAL A 10 15.84 60.62 -11.41
C VAL A 10 15.42 61.90 -10.66
N HIS A 11 15.88 62.02 -9.39
CA HIS A 11 16.87 63.00 -8.83
C HIS A 11 16.73 63.04 -7.28
N LEU A 12 17.69 62.59 -6.45
CA LEU A 12 19.01 63.15 -6.07
C LEU A 12 18.96 64.63 -5.64
N ALA A 13 19.13 64.90 -4.33
CA ALA A 13 20.11 65.86 -3.80
C ALA A 13 20.09 65.94 -2.26
N GLU A 14 21.30 65.96 -1.71
CA GLU A 14 21.72 66.17 -0.32
C GLU A 14 21.34 67.55 0.24
N ARG A 15 21.31 67.69 1.58
CA ARG A 15 22.08 68.76 2.27
C ARG A 15 22.25 68.51 3.78
N GLN A 16 23.50 68.71 4.20
CA GLN A 16 24.05 68.66 5.54
C GLN A 16 23.77 69.94 6.37
N GLY A 17 23.93 69.81 7.70
CA GLY A 17 24.31 70.88 8.64
C GLY A 17 23.46 70.86 9.92
N HIS A 18 23.94 71.02 11.15
CA HIS A 18 25.26 71.39 11.65
C HIS A 18 25.33 71.08 13.17
N ARG A 19 26.56 71.11 13.70
CA ARG A 19 27.06 70.71 15.02
C ARG A 19 26.40 71.36 16.24
N GLY A 20 26.44 70.64 17.37
CA GLY A 20 26.45 71.20 18.73
C GLY A 20 26.98 70.18 19.74
N ALA A 21 28.20 70.41 20.25
CA ALA A 21 28.82 69.61 21.31
C ALA A 21 28.61 70.29 22.67
N VAL A 22 28.19 69.54 23.69
CA VAL A 22 28.33 69.95 25.11
C VAL A 22 28.68 68.73 25.97
N ARG A 23 29.61 68.98 26.90
CA ARG A 23 30.33 68.05 27.78
C ARG A 23 29.47 67.35 28.84
N ALA A 24 29.89 66.12 29.14
CA ALA A 24 30.04 65.44 30.43
C ALA A 24 29.03 65.68 31.57
N LEU A 25 28.46 64.58 32.08
CA LEU A 25 28.40 64.24 33.52
C LEU A 25 27.90 62.79 33.70
N VAL A 26 28.75 61.94 34.30
CA VAL A 26 28.41 60.66 34.93
C VAL A 26 27.92 60.98 36.34
N PRO A 27 26.76 60.47 36.82
CA PRO A 27 26.80 59.28 37.68
C PRO A 27 25.54 58.38 37.62
N GLY A 28 25.69 57.13 38.08
CA GLY A 28 24.55 56.33 38.58
C GLY A 28 24.23 55.07 37.78
N MET A 29 25.18 54.13 37.73
CA MET A 29 24.94 52.76 37.29
C MET A 29 24.09 52.02 38.34
N VAL A 30 22.76 52.08 38.23
CA VAL A 30 21.88 51.09 38.86
C VAL A 30 21.76 49.94 37.86
N ALA A 31 22.58 48.91 38.06
CA ALA A 31 22.44 47.65 37.37
C ALA A 31 21.15 46.97 37.86
N VAL A 32 20.05 47.20 37.14
CA VAL A 32 18.89 46.30 37.19
C VAL A 32 19.33 45.03 36.48
N LEU A 33 19.75 44.04 37.26
CA LEU A 33 19.85 42.65 36.84
C LEU A 33 18.43 42.19 36.47
N LEU A 34 18.02 42.46 35.23
CA LEU A 34 16.99 41.69 34.56
C LEU A 34 17.57 40.29 34.43
N VAL A 35 17.25 39.44 35.42
CA VAL A 35 17.29 37.99 35.25
C VAL A 35 16.27 37.68 34.17
N VAL A 36 16.70 37.78 32.92
CA VAL A 36 16.05 37.10 31.80
C VAL A 36 16.34 35.63 32.05
N SER A 37 15.53 35.02 32.92
CA SER A 37 15.39 33.58 32.94
C SER A 37 15.19 33.17 31.49
N PRO A 38 16.00 32.25 30.94
CA PRO A 38 15.61 31.63 29.69
C PRO A 38 14.30 30.94 30.02
N LEU A 39 13.19 31.56 29.58
CA LEU A 39 11.98 30.83 29.25
C LEU A 39 12.44 29.87 28.16
N VAL A 40 13.02 28.75 28.59
CA VAL A 40 12.97 27.51 27.85
C VAL A 40 11.50 27.37 27.58
N THR A 41 11.09 27.69 26.36
CA THR A 41 9.81 27.32 25.81
C THR A 41 9.79 25.81 25.96
N ARG A 42 9.28 25.34 27.10
CA ARG A 42 8.88 23.95 27.28
C ARG A 42 7.93 23.73 26.11
N ARG A 43 8.37 22.94 25.13
CA ARG A 43 7.45 22.40 24.15
C ARG A 43 6.43 21.65 25.01
N CYS A 44 5.24 22.22 25.19
CA CYS A 44 4.15 21.50 25.79
C CYS A 44 3.91 20.32 24.85
N PHE A 45 4.39 19.14 25.23
CA PHE A 45 3.88 17.92 24.65
C PHE A 45 2.38 17.95 24.91
N ALA A 46 1.56 17.80 23.87
CA ALA A 46 0.12 17.86 24.01
C ALA A 46 -0.39 16.83 25.05
N GLN A 47 0.27 15.68 25.15
CA GLN A 47 0.09 14.67 26.20
C GLN A 47 1.43 14.38 26.88
N LEU A 48 1.45 14.33 28.22
CA LEU A 48 2.69 14.18 29.00
C LEU A 48 3.36 12.81 28.76
N PRO A 49 4.70 12.73 28.74
CA PRO A 49 5.42 11.46 28.54
C PRO A 49 5.02 10.35 29.51
N GLU A 50 4.82 10.67 30.80
CA GLU A 50 4.38 9.72 31.82
C GLU A 50 2.99 9.13 31.50
N GLN A 51 2.07 9.93 30.97
CA GLN A 51 0.75 9.45 30.55
C GLN A 51 0.86 8.47 29.39
N ARG A 52 1.78 8.73 28.44
CA ARG A 52 2.03 7.82 27.31
C ARG A 52 2.61 6.49 27.79
N GLU A 53 3.61 6.55 28.67
CA GLU A 53 4.21 5.37 29.28
C GLU A 53 3.17 4.52 30.03
N GLN A 54 2.29 5.16 30.81
CA GLN A 54 1.19 4.47 31.49
C GLN A 54 0.20 3.80 30.53
N LEU A 55 -0.04 4.35 29.34
CA LEU A 55 -0.89 3.73 28.31
C LEU A 55 -0.18 2.56 27.63
N GLU A 56 1.10 2.70 27.33
CA GLU A 56 1.91 1.62 26.76
C GLU A 56 2.00 0.43 27.71
N GLN A 57 2.35 0.66 28.98
CA GLN A 57 2.35 -0.39 30.00
C GLN A 57 0.99 -1.07 30.15
N PHE A 58 -0.11 -0.31 30.11
CA PHE A 58 -1.45 -0.89 30.14
C PHE A 58 -1.71 -1.77 28.91
N ARG A 59 -1.42 -1.28 27.71
CA ARG A 59 -1.59 -2.05 26.46
C ARG A 59 -0.78 -3.34 26.48
N ASP A 60 0.47 -3.28 26.89
CA ASP A 60 1.34 -4.45 27.01
C ASP A 60 0.79 -5.45 28.03
N SER A 61 0.24 -4.97 29.16
CA SER A 61 -0.35 -5.85 30.18
C SER A 61 -1.56 -6.65 29.69
N ILE A 62 -2.34 -6.13 28.73
CA ILE A 62 -3.52 -6.80 28.19
C ILE A 62 -3.24 -7.57 26.89
N ASP A 63 -2.13 -7.28 26.19
CA ASP A 63 -1.82 -7.89 24.89
C ASP A 63 -1.50 -9.39 24.96
N ALA A 64 -0.94 -9.86 26.08
CA ALA A 64 -0.69 -11.28 26.30
C ALA A 64 -1.96 -12.06 26.73
N VAL A 65 -3.00 -11.37 27.18
CA VAL A 65 -4.19 -11.99 27.77
C VAL A 65 -5.11 -12.51 26.65
N ARG A 66 -5.37 -13.82 26.66
CA ARG A 66 -6.29 -14.50 25.71
C ARG A 66 -7.66 -14.82 26.32
N ASP A 67 -7.76 -14.84 27.64
CA ASP A 67 -9.02 -15.10 28.33
C ASP A 67 -9.95 -13.88 28.25
N THR A 68 -10.96 -13.98 27.37
CA THR A 68 -11.96 -12.94 27.17
C THR A 68 -12.82 -12.71 28.40
N VAL A 69 -13.01 -13.70 29.28
CA VAL A 69 -13.82 -13.55 30.49
C VAL A 69 -13.13 -12.63 31.49
N SER A 70 -11.81 -12.78 31.69
CA SER A 70 -11.03 -11.90 32.55
C SER A 70 -11.01 -10.45 32.03
N LEU A 71 -10.87 -10.27 30.71
CA LEU A 71 -10.91 -8.94 30.09
C LEU A 71 -12.29 -8.28 30.17
N LEU A 72 -13.38 -9.05 30.00
CA LEU A 72 -14.74 -8.54 30.19
C LEU A 72 -15.02 -8.16 31.64
N ARG A 73 -14.45 -8.89 32.62
CA ARG A 73 -14.55 -8.52 34.04
C ARG A 73 -13.80 -7.21 34.30
N LEU A 74 -12.59 -7.05 33.75
CA LEU A 74 -11.84 -5.81 33.84
C LEU A 74 -12.61 -4.64 33.22
N LYS A 75 -13.22 -4.85 32.04
CA LYS A 75 -14.06 -3.85 31.35
C LYS A 75 -15.17 -3.34 32.26
N ARG A 76 -15.97 -4.25 32.82
CA ARG A 76 -17.08 -3.89 33.73
C ARG A 76 -16.61 -3.10 34.95
N ALA A 77 -15.46 -3.47 35.53
CA ALA A 77 -14.89 -2.75 36.68
C ALA A 77 -14.40 -1.35 36.31
N MET A 78 -13.92 -1.15 35.07
CA MET A 78 -13.50 0.16 34.58
C MET A 78 -14.69 1.05 34.19
N GLU A 79 -15.72 0.48 33.56
CA GLU A 79 -16.96 1.19 33.19
C GLU A 79 -17.71 1.72 34.41
N SER A 80 -17.79 0.94 35.51
CA SER A 80 -18.43 1.40 36.74
C SER A 80 -17.75 2.64 37.30
N VAL A 81 -16.42 2.72 37.19
CA VAL A 81 -15.62 3.86 37.65
C VAL A 81 -15.66 5.03 36.65
N ALA A 82 -15.75 4.76 35.35
CA ALA A 82 -15.87 5.79 34.30
C ALA A 82 -17.22 6.51 34.35
N THR A 83 -18.28 5.83 34.80
CA THR A 83 -19.61 6.44 34.95
C THR A 83 -19.61 7.59 35.97
N GLU A 84 -18.70 7.55 36.96
CA GLU A 84 -18.57 8.55 38.02
C GLU A 84 -17.74 9.78 37.60
N ASP A 85 -16.84 9.66 36.62
CA ASP A 85 -15.99 10.74 36.10
C ASP A 85 -15.74 10.54 34.60
N ARG A 86 -16.64 11.11 33.81
CA ARG A 86 -16.66 11.07 32.33
C ARG A 86 -15.70 12.06 31.67
N THR A 87 -15.00 12.86 32.46
CA THR A 87 -14.05 13.86 31.96
C THR A 87 -12.61 13.36 31.97
N ASN A 88 -12.40 12.12 32.41
CA ASN A 88 -11.07 11.55 32.54
C ASN A 88 -10.62 10.88 31.24
N THR A 89 -9.95 11.64 30.39
CA THR A 89 -9.44 11.18 29.08
C THR A 89 -8.62 9.90 29.19
N MET A 90 -7.77 9.76 30.21
CA MET A 90 -6.95 8.56 30.40
C MET A 90 -7.76 7.29 30.66
N ARG A 91 -8.94 7.41 31.29
CA ARG A 91 -9.85 6.26 31.47
C ARG A 91 -10.47 5.84 30.15
N HIS A 92 -10.97 6.80 29.37
CA HIS A 92 -11.50 6.55 28.03
C HIS A 92 -10.45 5.89 27.12
N LEU A 93 -9.21 6.40 27.13
CA LEU A 93 -8.12 5.78 26.36
C LEU A 93 -7.85 4.32 26.77
N ARG A 94 -7.79 4.02 28.07
CA ARG A 94 -7.59 2.63 28.53
C ARG A 94 -8.78 1.73 28.21
N LEU A 95 -10.01 2.22 28.38
CA LEU A 95 -11.21 1.47 28.05
C LEU A 95 -11.30 1.19 26.55
N GLY A 96 -10.97 2.18 25.70
CA GLY A 96 -10.84 2.01 24.25
C GLY A 96 -9.83 0.93 23.87
N PHE A 97 -8.62 0.92 24.47
CA PHE A 97 -7.63 -0.13 24.20
C PHE A 97 -8.06 -1.51 24.69
N LEU A 98 -8.80 -1.58 25.80
CA LEU A 98 -9.38 -2.84 26.28
C LEU A 98 -10.45 -3.38 25.33
N ASN A 99 -11.33 -2.50 24.82
CA ASN A 99 -12.32 -2.85 23.81
C ASN A 99 -11.65 -3.31 22.51
N LEU A 100 -10.62 -2.61 22.04
CA LEU A 100 -9.81 -3.07 20.89
C LEU A 100 -9.25 -4.48 21.10
N ARG A 101 -8.72 -4.77 22.30
CA ARG A 101 -8.18 -6.09 22.60
C ARG A 101 -9.27 -7.17 22.59
N LEU A 102 -10.43 -6.89 23.17
CA LEU A 102 -11.58 -7.80 23.12
C LEU A 102 -12.06 -8.04 21.68
N ALA A 103 -12.08 -6.99 20.85
CA ALA A 103 -12.43 -7.07 19.44
C ALA A 103 -11.46 -7.97 18.66
N ASN A 104 -10.15 -7.80 18.88
CA ASN A 104 -9.11 -8.63 18.27
C ASN A 104 -9.21 -10.12 18.68
N LEU A 105 -9.83 -10.41 19.82
CA LEU A 105 -10.12 -11.78 20.29
C LEU A 105 -11.47 -12.32 19.79
N GLY A 106 -12.17 -11.58 18.92
CA GLY A 106 -13.42 -12.00 18.30
C GLY A 106 -14.68 -11.70 19.10
N VAL A 107 -14.63 -10.83 20.11
CA VAL A 107 -15.83 -10.39 20.83
C VAL A 107 -16.59 -9.38 19.97
N GLU A 108 -17.84 -9.69 19.65
CA GLU A 108 -18.68 -8.88 18.76
C GLU A 108 -18.88 -7.43 19.26
N ARG A 109 -19.01 -6.50 18.31
CA ARG A 109 -19.30 -5.06 18.52
C ARG A 109 -18.22 -4.27 19.29
N GLN A 110 -17.10 -4.89 19.64
CA GLN A 110 -16.07 -4.24 20.45
C GLN A 110 -15.23 -3.22 19.68
N TYR A 111 -15.19 -3.28 18.34
CA TYR A 111 -14.58 -2.21 17.54
C TYR A 111 -15.39 -0.92 17.61
N ASP A 112 -16.72 -0.99 17.54
CA ASP A 112 -17.60 0.18 17.66
C ASP A 112 -17.51 0.79 19.08
N ASP A 113 -17.54 -0.06 20.12
CA ASP A 113 -17.35 0.37 21.51
C ASP A 113 -15.97 1.05 21.69
N ALA A 114 -14.92 0.51 21.07
CA ALA A 114 -13.59 1.13 21.12
C ALA A 114 -13.57 2.51 20.43
N ALA A 115 -14.17 2.60 19.23
CA ALA A 115 -14.22 3.85 18.46
C ALA A 115 -14.91 4.96 19.27
N ALA A 116 -16.04 4.66 19.92
CA ALA A 116 -16.76 5.63 20.75
C ALA A 116 -15.92 6.16 21.93
N GLU A 117 -15.17 5.29 22.62
CA GLU A 117 -14.29 5.72 23.72
C GLU A 117 -13.15 6.61 23.24
N PHE A 118 -12.59 6.33 22.07
CA PHE A 118 -11.53 7.15 21.49
C PHE A 118 -12.05 8.47 20.91
N GLU A 119 -13.24 8.48 20.30
CA GLU A 119 -13.90 9.70 19.84
C GLU A 119 -14.15 10.65 21.03
N TRP A 120 -14.66 10.11 22.13
CA TRP A 120 -14.82 10.89 23.37
C TRP A 120 -13.48 11.44 23.88
N ALA A 121 -12.42 10.63 23.85
CA ALA A 121 -11.08 11.09 24.22
C ALA A 121 -10.57 12.21 23.31
N THR A 122 -10.88 12.17 22.00
CA THR A 122 -10.53 13.25 21.07
C THR A 122 -11.37 14.52 21.26
N ASP A 123 -12.59 14.41 21.75
CA ASP A 123 -13.42 15.56 22.09
C ASP A 123 -12.90 16.26 23.36
N LEU A 124 -12.49 15.48 24.37
CA LEU A 124 -11.93 16.01 25.61
C LEU A 124 -10.54 16.62 25.42
N GLU A 125 -9.67 15.95 24.68
CA GLU A 125 -8.27 16.33 24.48
C GLU A 125 -7.87 16.21 23.00
N PRO A 126 -8.30 17.15 22.14
CA PRO A 126 -8.13 17.07 20.69
C PRO A 126 -6.67 17.11 20.21
N GLU A 127 -5.75 17.56 21.05
CA GLU A 127 -4.32 17.60 20.74
C GLU A 127 -3.58 16.32 21.17
N TRP A 128 -4.24 15.39 21.88
CA TRP A 128 -3.59 14.16 22.33
C TRP A 128 -3.49 13.12 21.20
N PRO A 129 -2.28 12.65 20.85
CA PRO A 129 -2.13 11.76 19.70
C PRO A 129 -2.74 10.36 19.91
N TYR A 130 -2.85 9.90 21.16
CA TYR A 130 -3.40 8.57 21.47
C TYR A 130 -4.90 8.43 21.22
N GLY A 131 -5.70 9.50 21.39
CA GLY A 131 -7.13 9.47 21.07
C GLY A 131 -7.32 9.19 19.58
N TRP A 132 -6.69 10.00 18.74
CA TRP A 132 -6.70 9.83 17.29
C TRP A 132 -6.11 8.50 16.82
N TYR A 133 -5.00 8.05 17.43
CA TYR A 133 -4.39 6.76 17.09
C TYR A 133 -5.30 5.58 17.44
N GLY A 134 -5.90 5.59 18.63
CA GLY A 134 -6.84 4.56 19.05
C GLY A 134 -8.09 4.54 18.17
N LEU A 135 -8.64 5.70 17.84
CA LEU A 135 -9.77 5.84 16.92
C LEU A 135 -9.42 5.24 15.55
N GLY A 136 -8.23 5.55 15.03
CA GLY A 136 -7.73 4.99 13.78
C GLY A 136 -7.67 3.47 13.78
N LEU A 137 -7.18 2.86 14.86
CA LEU A 137 -7.15 1.39 15.03
C LEU A 137 -8.56 0.79 15.11
N ALA A 138 -9.48 1.44 15.82
CA ALA A 138 -10.85 0.95 16.00
C ALA A 138 -11.62 0.97 14.68
N GLU A 139 -11.58 2.10 13.97
CA GLU A 139 -12.22 2.26 12.67
C GLU A 139 -11.63 1.34 11.60
N TYR A 140 -10.32 1.08 11.68
CA TYR A 140 -9.69 0.08 10.83
C TYR A 140 -10.29 -1.31 11.05
N GLY A 141 -10.44 -1.72 12.31
CA GLY A 141 -11.05 -3.00 12.68
C GLY A 141 -12.54 -3.10 12.31
N VAL A 142 -13.31 -2.01 12.42
CA VAL A 142 -14.68 -1.93 11.91
C VAL A 142 -14.69 -2.19 10.39
N GLY A 143 -13.84 -1.50 9.64
CA GLY A 143 -13.75 -1.67 8.19
C GLY A 143 -13.39 -3.11 7.80
N ASP A 144 -12.35 -3.67 8.41
CA ASP A 144 -11.86 -5.04 8.11
C ASP A 144 -12.92 -6.11 8.44
N SER A 145 -13.60 -6.00 9.59
CA SER A 145 -14.64 -6.96 10.00
C SER A 145 -15.94 -6.87 9.18
N GLN A 146 -16.35 -5.67 8.75
CA GLN A 146 -17.55 -5.49 7.92
C GLN A 146 -17.33 -5.93 6.46
N ILE A 147 -16.09 -5.83 5.96
CA ILE A 147 -15.72 -6.30 4.62
C ILE A 147 -15.86 -7.84 4.52
N SER A 148 -15.70 -8.59 5.62
CA SER A 148 -15.84 -10.05 5.66
C SER A 148 -17.28 -10.59 5.62
N PHE A 149 -18.32 -9.75 5.72
CA PHE A 149 -19.72 -10.17 5.75
C PHE A 149 -20.51 -9.52 4.58
N VAL A 150 -20.52 -10.15 3.40
CA VAL A 150 -21.13 -9.54 2.21
C VAL A 150 -22.65 -9.71 2.16
N THR A 151 -23.36 -8.58 2.14
CA THR A 151 -24.54 -8.36 1.28
C THR A 151 -24.67 -6.86 0.99
N GLY A 152 -24.47 -6.49 -0.28
CA GLY A 152 -24.89 -5.29 -1.05
C GLY A 152 -24.89 -3.87 -0.47
N ILE A 153 -25.38 -3.65 0.76
CA ILE A 153 -25.60 -2.32 1.36
C ILE A 153 -24.51 -1.98 2.40
N LYS A 154 -23.84 -2.99 2.98
CA LYS A 154 -22.76 -2.80 3.97
C LYS A 154 -21.41 -2.36 3.38
N THR A 155 -21.21 -2.54 2.08
CA THR A 155 -19.97 -2.14 1.38
C THR A 155 -19.75 -0.63 1.36
N MET A 156 -20.82 0.16 1.45
CA MET A 156 -20.72 1.63 1.55
C MET A 156 -20.22 2.05 2.94
N PHE A 157 -20.76 1.44 4.01
CA PHE A 157 -20.36 1.74 5.40
C PHE A 157 -18.92 1.30 5.74
N GLY A 158 -18.44 0.19 5.19
CA GLY A 158 -17.05 -0.26 5.39
C GLY A 158 -16.00 0.66 4.74
N LYS A 159 -16.33 1.26 3.58
CA LYS A 159 -15.48 2.27 2.91
C LYS A 159 -15.38 3.56 3.73
N ASP A 160 -16.45 3.92 4.42
CA ASP A 160 -16.45 5.09 5.32
C ASP A 160 -15.54 4.85 6.54
N ALA A 161 -15.56 3.65 7.13
CA ALA A 161 -14.71 3.31 8.28
C ALA A 161 -13.21 3.31 7.94
N LEU A 162 -12.82 2.70 6.82
CA LEU A 162 -11.43 2.72 6.36
C LEU A 162 -10.92 4.14 6.07
N SER A 163 -11.79 4.99 5.51
CA SER A 163 -11.47 6.40 5.30
C SER A 163 -11.30 7.13 6.64
N ARG A 164 -12.24 6.99 7.58
CA ARG A 164 -12.15 7.57 8.93
C ARG A 164 -10.89 7.12 9.67
N SER A 165 -10.53 5.85 9.55
CA SER A 165 -9.29 5.30 10.11
C SER A 165 -8.05 6.06 9.63
N ALA A 166 -7.91 6.23 8.31
CA ALA A 166 -6.77 6.95 7.75
C ALA A 166 -6.78 8.45 8.11
N ASP A 167 -7.94 9.08 8.24
CA ASP A 167 -8.04 10.48 8.73
C ASP A 167 -7.63 10.60 10.19
N ALA A 168 -8.04 9.67 11.05
CA ALA A 168 -7.65 9.63 12.45
C ALA A 168 -6.14 9.42 12.60
N PHE A 169 -5.52 8.50 11.84
CA PHE A 169 -4.06 8.36 11.85
C PHE A 169 -3.34 9.60 11.34
N ALA A 170 -3.85 10.25 10.29
CA ALA A 170 -3.31 11.50 9.79
C ALA A 170 -3.38 12.61 10.85
N LYS A 171 -4.51 12.71 11.56
CA LYS A 171 -4.70 13.67 12.64
C LYS A 171 -3.76 13.39 13.83
N SER A 172 -3.59 12.12 14.20
CA SER A 172 -2.62 11.70 15.23
C SER A 172 -1.20 12.16 14.91
N ALA A 173 -0.76 11.97 13.65
CA ALA A 173 0.55 12.40 13.20
C ALA A 173 0.68 13.94 13.05
N ASP A 174 -0.42 14.65 12.80
CA ASP A 174 -0.42 16.11 12.68
C ASP A 174 -0.30 16.80 14.04
N VAL A 175 -1.10 16.36 15.04
CA VAL A 175 -1.09 16.91 16.41
C VAL A 175 0.22 16.63 17.14
N ASP A 176 0.87 15.49 16.86
CA ASP A 176 2.22 15.20 17.33
C ASP A 176 3.09 14.51 16.27
N PRO A 177 3.91 15.27 15.50
CA PRO A 177 4.84 14.72 14.53
C PRO A 177 6.00 13.92 15.13
N SER A 178 6.11 13.84 16.47
CA SER A 178 7.05 12.96 17.18
C SER A 178 6.41 11.65 17.64
N PHE A 179 5.11 11.46 17.42
CA PHE A 179 4.41 10.24 17.79
C PHE A 179 4.58 9.14 16.74
N SER A 180 5.52 8.23 16.99
CA SER A 180 5.93 7.18 16.07
C SER A 180 4.81 6.18 15.72
N LEU A 181 3.97 5.80 16.67
CA LEU A 181 2.89 4.82 16.43
C LEU A 181 1.87 5.33 15.39
N GLY A 182 1.43 6.59 15.52
CA GLY A 182 0.52 7.21 14.57
C GLY A 182 1.13 7.33 13.16
N LEU A 183 2.41 7.69 13.06
CA LEU A 183 3.14 7.76 11.78
C LEU A 183 3.26 6.39 11.10
N ILE A 184 3.55 5.35 11.87
CA ILE A 184 3.70 3.98 11.37
C ILE A 184 2.37 3.46 10.82
N GLU A 185 1.28 3.62 11.58
CA GLU A 185 -0.03 3.13 11.15
C GLU A 185 -0.64 3.97 10.03
N LEU A 186 -0.39 5.29 10.01
CA LEU A 186 -0.71 6.14 8.85
C LEU A 186 -0.04 5.61 7.59
N ALA A 187 1.26 5.33 7.64
CA ALA A 187 2.02 4.83 6.51
C ALA A 187 1.52 3.46 6.04
N ARG A 188 1.35 2.50 6.96
CA ARG A 188 0.87 1.14 6.64
C ARG A 188 -0.52 1.13 6.06
N THR A 189 -1.44 1.88 6.67
CA THR A 189 -2.83 1.98 6.22
C THR A 189 -2.91 2.61 4.84
N THR A 190 -2.14 3.67 4.61
CA THR A 190 -2.01 4.31 3.28
C THR A 190 -1.49 3.34 2.22
N MET A 191 -0.48 2.54 2.57
CA MET A 191 0.12 1.55 1.66
C MET A 191 -0.80 0.36 1.37
N LYS A 192 -1.70 -0.01 2.31
CA LYS A 192 -2.68 -1.09 2.15
C LYS A 192 -3.92 -0.64 1.38
N GLN A 193 -4.49 0.51 1.73
CA GLN A 193 -5.79 0.95 1.19
C GLN A 193 -5.69 1.68 -0.13
N ARG A 194 -4.50 2.20 -0.47
CA ARG A 194 -4.18 2.88 -1.74
C ARG A 194 -5.25 3.89 -2.18
N VAL A 195 -5.86 4.58 -1.23
CA VAL A 195 -6.64 5.78 -1.46
C VAL A 195 -5.63 6.82 -1.90
N ASN A 196 -5.39 6.96 -3.22
CA ASN A 196 -4.38 7.85 -3.80
C ASN A 196 -4.40 9.26 -3.19
N ILE A 197 -5.55 9.71 -2.69
CA ILE A 197 -5.76 11.01 -2.02
C ILE A 197 -4.96 11.14 -0.71
N LYS A 198 -4.61 10.05 -0.01
CA LYS A 198 -3.94 10.10 1.30
C LYS A 198 -2.43 9.84 1.27
N LEU A 199 -1.87 9.47 0.11
CA LEU A 199 -0.43 9.24 -0.03
C LEU A 199 0.37 10.53 0.26
N ASP A 200 -0.10 11.66 -0.27
CA ASP A 200 0.54 12.96 -0.06
C ASP A 200 0.49 13.40 1.41
N ALA A 201 -0.62 13.13 2.09
CA ALA A 201 -0.78 13.43 3.52
C ALA A 201 0.18 12.60 4.38
N ALA A 202 0.26 11.28 4.13
CA ALA A 202 1.21 10.41 4.81
C ALA A 202 2.66 10.83 4.55
N LEU A 203 2.99 11.15 3.29
CA LEU A 203 4.30 11.64 2.89
C LEU A 203 4.67 12.95 3.61
N ALA A 204 3.75 13.92 3.65
CA ALA A 204 3.96 15.18 4.34
C ALA A 204 4.19 14.98 5.85
N ALA A 205 3.40 14.13 6.51
CA ALA A 205 3.55 13.81 7.93
C ALA A 205 4.91 13.14 8.22
N LEU A 206 5.31 12.15 7.41
CA LEU A 206 6.61 11.45 7.55
C LEU A 206 7.81 12.37 7.25
N ARG A 207 7.65 13.34 6.36
CA ARG A 207 8.69 14.36 6.12
C ARG A 207 8.77 15.36 7.28
N LYS A 208 7.64 15.78 7.85
CA LYS A 208 7.57 16.65 9.05
C LYS A 208 8.25 15.98 10.25
N SER A 209 8.01 14.68 10.45
CA SER A 209 8.60 13.90 11.55
C SER A 209 10.12 13.74 11.48
N ALA A 210 10.74 13.95 10.31
CA ALA A 210 12.20 13.89 10.15
C ALA A 210 12.96 14.89 11.05
N SER A 211 12.30 15.98 11.46
CA SER A 211 12.84 17.01 12.36
C SER A 211 12.58 16.73 13.86
N THR A 212 11.99 15.58 14.18
CA THR A 212 11.64 15.16 15.54
C THR A 212 12.41 13.89 15.94
N PRO A 213 12.38 13.48 17.22
CA PRO A 213 12.96 12.19 17.61
C PRO A 213 12.39 10.98 16.86
N ALA A 214 11.13 11.05 16.37
CA ALA A 214 10.54 9.99 15.56
C ALA A 214 11.29 9.75 14.24
N GLY A 215 11.92 10.79 13.68
CA GLY A 215 12.74 10.70 12.46
C GLY A 215 13.97 9.78 12.60
N ALA A 216 14.36 9.41 13.82
CA ALA A 216 15.44 8.46 14.09
C ALA A 216 14.92 7.06 14.48
N VAL A 217 13.61 6.87 14.64
CA VAL A 217 13.02 5.57 14.98
C VAL A 217 13.12 4.65 13.76
N PRO A 218 13.75 3.45 13.87
CA PRO A 218 13.95 2.57 12.72
C PRO A 218 12.65 2.26 11.97
N GLN A 219 11.56 1.93 12.67
CA GLN A 219 10.30 1.61 11.99
C GLN A 219 9.74 2.81 11.22
N VAL A 220 9.84 4.05 11.74
CA VAL A 220 9.39 5.26 11.02
C VAL A 220 10.22 5.47 9.75
N LEU A 221 11.54 5.26 9.81
CA LEU A 221 12.42 5.36 8.64
C LEU A 221 12.12 4.30 7.58
N LEU A 222 11.84 3.06 8.00
CA LEU A 222 11.43 1.98 7.11
C LEU A 222 10.13 2.33 6.38
N GLU A 223 9.10 2.73 7.11
CA GLU A 223 7.81 3.07 6.51
C GLU A 223 7.89 4.34 5.65
N ARG A 224 8.67 5.34 6.07
CA ARG A 224 8.97 6.51 5.24
C ARG A 224 9.62 6.12 3.92
N GLY A 225 10.63 5.25 3.94
CA GLY A 225 11.26 4.79 2.71
C GLY A 225 10.28 4.09 1.76
N ARG A 226 9.35 3.29 2.29
CA ARG A 226 8.30 2.61 1.51
C ARG A 226 7.32 3.61 0.89
N VAL A 227 6.84 4.58 1.66
CA VAL A 227 5.91 5.63 1.19
C VAL A 227 6.59 6.53 0.16
N GLU A 228 7.83 6.96 0.39
CA GLU A 228 8.61 7.77 -0.57
C GLU A 228 8.82 7.01 -1.88
N ARG A 229 9.09 5.69 -1.82
CA ARG A 229 9.21 4.84 -3.02
C ARG A 229 7.89 4.75 -3.78
N GLU A 230 6.77 4.55 -3.07
CA GLU A 230 5.44 4.48 -3.65
C GLU A 230 5.04 5.79 -4.33
N ALA A 231 5.42 6.92 -3.74
CA ALA A 231 5.22 8.27 -4.29
C ALA A 231 6.22 8.63 -5.41
N GLY A 232 7.09 7.71 -5.82
CA GLY A 232 8.10 7.93 -6.87
C GLY A 232 9.31 8.78 -6.44
N SER A 233 9.42 9.16 -5.17
CA SER A 233 10.56 9.90 -4.60
C SER A 233 11.72 8.95 -4.25
N LEU A 234 12.29 8.29 -5.26
CA LEU A 234 13.23 7.17 -5.08
C LEU A 234 14.54 7.55 -4.34
N ASP A 235 15.08 8.74 -4.56
CA ASP A 235 16.28 9.20 -3.83
C ASP A 235 16.00 9.41 -2.34
N SER A 236 14.85 10.00 -2.00
CA SER A 236 14.39 10.17 -0.62
C SER A 236 14.11 8.82 0.06
N ALA A 237 13.59 7.86 -0.69
CA ALA A 237 13.42 6.49 -0.23
C ALA A 237 14.77 5.85 0.12
N LEU A 238 15.76 5.94 -0.76
CA LEU A 238 17.11 5.44 -0.49
C LEU A 238 17.78 6.11 0.71
N ALA A 239 17.61 7.43 0.85
CA ALA A 239 18.12 8.15 2.01
C ALA A 239 17.49 7.62 3.32
N SER A 240 16.19 7.32 3.30
CA SER A 240 15.47 6.76 4.45
C SER A 240 15.93 5.35 4.79
N PHE A 241 16.10 4.46 3.81
CA PHE A 241 16.63 3.11 4.06
C PHE A 241 18.10 3.11 4.51
N SER A 242 18.91 4.05 4.00
CA SER A 242 20.29 4.24 4.47
C SER A 242 20.34 4.73 5.92
N ALA A 243 19.42 5.62 6.30
CA ALA A 243 19.26 6.05 7.68
C ALA A 243 18.76 4.91 8.58
N TYR A 244 17.80 4.11 8.11
CA TYR A 244 17.29 2.91 8.80
C TYR A 244 18.43 1.96 9.20
N LEU A 245 19.32 1.65 8.26
CA LEU A 245 20.50 0.81 8.53
C LEU A 245 21.45 1.48 9.53
N ARG A 246 21.65 2.80 9.44
CA ARG A 246 22.57 3.54 10.34
C ARG A 246 22.09 3.58 11.79
N VAL A 247 20.78 3.63 12.02
CA VAL A 247 20.20 3.63 13.37
C VAL A 247 19.97 2.22 13.95
N GLY A 248 20.53 1.19 13.31
CA GLY A 248 20.43 -0.20 13.80
C GLY A 248 19.15 -0.93 13.39
N GLY A 249 18.51 -0.51 12.30
CA GLY A 249 17.47 -1.30 11.65
C GLY A 249 17.97 -2.68 11.22
N LYS A 250 17.05 -3.61 10.99
CA LYS A 250 17.38 -4.99 10.58
C LYS A 250 18.13 -4.99 9.25
N PRO A 251 19.38 -5.48 9.19
CA PRO A 251 20.20 -5.35 7.99
C PRO A 251 19.60 -6.00 6.74
N GLY A 252 19.03 -7.21 6.87
CA GLY A 252 18.40 -7.92 5.75
C GLY A 252 17.29 -7.11 5.10
N LEU A 253 16.39 -6.57 5.93
CA LEU A 253 15.23 -5.80 5.48
C LEU A 253 15.65 -4.45 4.87
N GLY A 254 16.58 -3.75 5.52
CA GLY A 254 17.07 -2.47 5.02
C GLY A 254 17.81 -2.60 3.68
N LEU A 255 18.60 -3.67 3.51
CA LEU A 255 19.30 -3.98 2.26
C LEU A 255 18.31 -4.40 1.17
N LEU A 256 17.30 -5.20 1.49
CA LEU A 256 16.25 -5.59 0.54
C LEU A 256 15.46 -4.38 0.02
N GLU A 257 14.97 -3.52 0.92
CA GLU A 257 14.23 -2.32 0.52
C GLU A 257 15.11 -1.32 -0.24
N GLY A 258 16.38 -1.18 0.17
CA GLY A 258 17.39 -0.44 -0.56
C GLY A 258 17.64 -1.01 -1.97
N ALA A 259 17.70 -2.33 -2.11
CA ALA A 259 17.87 -3.00 -3.40
C ALA A 259 16.64 -2.81 -4.30
N ARG A 260 15.41 -3.04 -3.79
CA ARG A 260 14.14 -2.76 -4.49
C ARG A 260 14.17 -1.36 -5.12
N THR A 261 14.55 -0.37 -4.32
CA THR A 261 14.62 1.04 -4.76
C THR A 261 15.78 1.31 -5.74
N LYS A 262 16.97 0.74 -5.51
CA LYS A 262 18.12 0.84 -6.42
C LYS A 262 17.83 0.22 -7.78
N CYS A 263 17.07 -0.87 -7.83
CA CYS A 263 16.65 -1.48 -9.08
C CYS A 263 15.75 -0.54 -9.90
N LEU A 264 14.81 0.14 -9.25
CA LEU A 264 13.95 1.15 -9.92
C LEU A 264 14.74 2.36 -10.44
N LEU A 265 15.77 2.78 -9.70
CA LEU A 265 16.72 3.82 -10.14
C LEU A 265 17.67 3.37 -11.27
N GLY A 266 17.62 2.10 -11.69
CA GLY A 266 18.56 1.55 -12.67
C GLY A 266 19.99 1.36 -12.14
N SER A 267 20.20 1.42 -10.82
CA SER A 267 21.52 1.27 -10.21
C SER A 267 22.09 -0.14 -10.39
N LEU A 268 23.37 -0.22 -10.76
CA LEU A 268 24.11 -1.47 -10.85
C LEU A 268 24.32 -2.15 -9.47
N GLY A 269 24.21 -1.38 -8.38
CA GLY A 269 24.35 -1.89 -7.02
C GLY A 269 23.17 -2.71 -6.51
N CYS A 270 22.02 -2.71 -7.21
CA CYS A 270 20.82 -3.41 -6.75
C CYS A 270 21.05 -4.90 -6.48
N PHE A 271 21.62 -5.63 -7.44
CA PHE A 271 21.79 -7.08 -7.31
C PHE A 271 22.75 -7.45 -6.17
N ARG A 272 23.83 -6.70 -6.02
CA ARG A 272 24.78 -6.89 -4.91
C ARG A 272 24.11 -6.71 -3.55
N ASP A 273 23.39 -5.60 -3.36
CA ASP A 273 22.76 -5.29 -2.08
C ASP A 273 21.62 -6.27 -1.77
N TYR A 274 20.87 -6.72 -2.80
CA TYR A 274 19.87 -7.78 -2.68
C TYR A 274 20.48 -9.08 -2.15
N LEU A 275 21.61 -9.51 -2.70
CA LEU A 275 22.29 -10.73 -2.23
C LEU A 275 22.93 -10.54 -0.85
N GLN A 276 23.45 -9.35 -0.55
CA GLN A 276 24.02 -9.04 0.76
C GLN A 276 22.96 -9.09 1.86
N GLY A 277 21.74 -8.59 1.59
CA GLY A 277 20.62 -8.64 2.51
C GLY A 277 20.11 -10.07 2.76
N ALA A 278 20.20 -10.95 1.75
CA ALA A 278 19.67 -12.31 1.83
C ALA A 278 20.43 -13.23 2.82
N VAL A 279 21.64 -12.82 3.22
CA VAL A 279 22.46 -13.55 4.20
C VAL A 279 21.88 -13.44 5.62
N TYR A 280 21.01 -12.48 5.90
CA TYR A 280 20.42 -12.30 7.23
C TYR A 280 19.19 -13.18 7.41
N ASP A 281 19.17 -13.98 8.48
CA ASP A 281 18.12 -14.97 8.78
C ASP A 281 16.99 -14.42 9.67
N ASP A 282 16.80 -13.10 9.77
CA ASP A 282 15.69 -12.60 10.58
C ASP A 282 14.34 -12.90 9.89
N PRO A 283 13.31 -13.35 10.64
CA PRO A 283 12.06 -13.84 10.04
C PRO A 283 11.32 -12.82 9.17
N VAL A 284 11.46 -11.52 9.46
CA VAL A 284 10.79 -10.47 8.69
C VAL A 284 11.45 -10.34 7.32
N SER A 285 12.78 -10.28 7.27
CA SER A 285 13.52 -10.25 6.00
C SER A 285 13.24 -11.50 5.17
N ILE A 286 13.34 -12.70 5.76
CA ILE A 286 13.09 -13.96 5.04
C ILE A 286 11.70 -13.95 4.39
N ARG A 287 10.67 -13.54 5.13
CA ARG A 287 9.31 -13.44 4.59
C ARG A 287 9.23 -12.48 3.41
N GLU A 288 9.88 -11.33 3.47
CA GLU A 288 9.87 -10.36 2.36
C GLU A 288 10.59 -10.88 1.11
N TYR A 289 11.74 -11.56 1.26
CA TYR A 289 12.39 -12.25 0.14
C TYR A 289 11.50 -13.36 -0.44
N ARG A 290 10.84 -14.13 0.44
CA ARG A 290 9.93 -15.22 0.04
C ARG A 290 8.73 -14.69 -0.72
N ASN A 291 8.17 -13.55 -0.30
CA ASN A 291 7.07 -12.88 -0.98
C ASN A 291 7.47 -12.39 -2.38
N ASP A 292 8.65 -11.77 -2.53
CA ASP A 292 9.15 -11.34 -3.84
C ASP A 292 9.32 -12.54 -4.79
N LEU A 293 9.82 -13.67 -4.28
CA LEU A 293 10.00 -14.89 -5.06
C LEU A 293 8.66 -15.55 -5.44
N ALA A 294 7.72 -15.66 -4.51
CA ALA A 294 6.46 -16.38 -4.69
C ALA A 294 5.65 -15.93 -5.92
N LEU A 295 5.87 -14.70 -6.39
CA LEU A 295 5.20 -14.15 -7.57
C LEU A 295 5.63 -14.83 -8.88
N ILE A 296 6.84 -15.39 -8.93
CA ILE A 296 7.45 -15.93 -10.17
C ILE A 296 8.19 -17.26 -9.99
N ALA A 297 8.34 -17.73 -8.75
CA ALA A 297 8.98 -19.01 -8.44
C ALA A 297 7.97 -20.15 -8.62
N ALA A 298 8.46 -21.29 -9.11
CA ALA A 298 7.71 -22.54 -9.04
C ALA A 298 7.75 -23.09 -7.59
N ASP A 299 6.83 -24.00 -7.27
CA ASP A 299 6.73 -24.60 -5.92
C ASP A 299 8.06 -25.23 -5.46
N GLU A 300 8.80 -25.88 -6.37
CA GLU A 300 10.12 -26.46 -6.08
C GLU A 300 11.17 -25.40 -5.70
N ASP A 301 11.19 -24.26 -6.40
CA ASP A 301 12.08 -23.14 -6.09
C ASP A 301 11.73 -22.55 -4.71
N ALA A 302 10.42 -22.45 -4.41
CA ALA A 302 9.88 -21.99 -3.15
C ALA A 302 10.28 -22.91 -1.98
N ASP A 303 10.06 -24.21 -2.12
CA ASP A 303 10.45 -25.23 -1.13
C ASP A 303 11.97 -25.25 -0.91
N ARG A 304 12.75 -25.07 -1.98
CA ARG A 304 14.20 -24.99 -1.89
C ARG A 304 14.63 -23.74 -1.13
N PHE A 305 14.02 -22.57 -1.40
CA PHE A 305 14.30 -21.34 -0.67
C PHE A 305 14.05 -21.53 0.84
N ASP A 306 12.92 -22.14 1.20
CA ASP A 306 12.49 -22.32 2.59
C ASP A 306 13.46 -23.22 3.40
N ARG A 307 14.29 -24.02 2.70
CA ARG A 307 15.35 -24.87 3.30
C ARG A 307 16.73 -24.21 3.33
N THR A 308 16.88 -22.97 2.86
CA THR A 308 18.17 -22.25 2.85
C THR A 308 18.29 -21.28 4.02
N TRP A 309 19.53 -21.03 4.45
CA TRP A 309 19.85 -20.04 5.48
C TRP A 309 21.19 -19.37 5.20
N GLY A 310 21.41 -18.19 5.80
CA GLY A 310 22.66 -17.46 5.68
C GLY A 310 23.15 -17.28 4.24
N SER A 311 24.43 -17.57 4.02
CA SER A 311 25.06 -17.51 2.69
C SER A 311 24.47 -18.50 1.68
N GLN A 312 23.87 -19.61 2.13
CA GLN A 312 23.24 -20.58 1.22
C GLN A 312 22.01 -19.97 0.55
N ARG A 313 21.25 -19.12 1.24
CA ARG A 313 20.11 -18.40 0.66
C ARG A 313 20.56 -17.40 -0.39
N ALA A 314 21.60 -16.63 -0.09
CA ALA A 314 22.17 -15.69 -1.05
C ALA A 314 22.67 -16.41 -2.31
N GLU A 315 23.33 -17.56 -2.16
CA GLU A 315 23.78 -18.35 -3.32
C GLU A 315 22.61 -18.96 -4.10
N PHE A 316 21.59 -19.49 -3.43
CA PHE A 316 20.36 -19.94 -4.08
C PHE A 316 19.71 -18.82 -4.89
N LEU A 317 19.51 -17.65 -4.30
CA LEU A 317 18.91 -16.49 -4.97
C LEU A 317 19.76 -16.02 -6.16
N LYS A 318 21.08 -16.02 -6.01
CA LYS A 318 22.00 -15.71 -7.12
C LYS A 318 21.79 -16.68 -8.27
N GLN A 319 21.73 -17.98 -8.00
CA GLN A 319 21.47 -19.00 -9.02
C GLN A 319 20.09 -18.82 -9.66
N PHE A 320 19.05 -18.59 -8.84
CA PHE A 320 17.67 -18.38 -9.28
C PHE A 320 17.53 -17.23 -10.29
N TRP A 321 18.19 -16.09 -10.02
CA TRP A 321 18.12 -14.92 -10.90
C TRP A 321 19.03 -15.06 -12.12
N THR A 322 20.27 -15.52 -11.93
CA THR A 322 21.24 -15.62 -13.03
C THR A 322 20.92 -16.73 -14.03
N SER A 323 20.27 -17.83 -13.61
CA SER A 323 19.78 -18.85 -14.55
C SER A 323 18.75 -18.26 -15.51
N ARG A 324 17.83 -17.44 -15.01
CA ARG A 324 16.82 -16.72 -15.80
C ARG A 324 17.42 -15.63 -16.68
N ASP A 325 18.47 -14.96 -16.22
CA ASP A 325 19.23 -14.03 -17.07
C ASP A 325 19.86 -14.76 -18.26
N ARG A 326 20.57 -15.85 -18.00
CA ARG A 326 21.25 -16.64 -19.05
C ARG A 326 20.27 -17.25 -20.05
N ALA A 327 19.13 -17.76 -19.59
CA ALA A 327 18.08 -18.30 -20.46
C ALA A 327 17.55 -17.25 -21.46
N ASN A 328 17.64 -15.96 -21.12
CA ASN A 328 17.21 -14.84 -21.96
C ASN A 328 18.37 -14.01 -22.52
N LEU A 329 19.61 -14.53 -22.47
CA LEU A 329 20.84 -13.84 -22.92
C LEU A 329 21.04 -12.44 -22.30
N ARG A 330 20.64 -12.29 -21.04
CA ARG A 330 20.77 -11.05 -20.26
C ARG A 330 22.03 -11.06 -19.40
N ARG A 331 22.45 -9.88 -18.95
CA ARG A 331 23.54 -9.75 -17.97
C ARG A 331 23.04 -10.13 -16.58
N ASP A 332 23.94 -10.67 -15.75
CA ASP A 332 23.63 -11.01 -14.37
C ASP A 332 22.98 -9.84 -13.61
N GLY A 333 21.81 -10.11 -13.02
CA GLY A 333 21.02 -9.15 -12.23
C GLY A 333 20.01 -8.33 -13.03
N GLU A 334 19.97 -8.45 -14.37
CA GLU A 334 18.96 -7.75 -15.19
C GLU A 334 17.55 -8.26 -14.95
N ARG A 335 17.36 -9.57 -14.72
CA ARG A 335 16.05 -10.17 -14.44
C ARG A 335 15.49 -9.71 -13.10
N LEU A 336 16.33 -9.54 -12.08
CA LEU A 336 15.92 -8.97 -10.79
C LEU A 336 15.46 -7.51 -10.96
N ARG A 337 16.24 -6.71 -11.72
CA ARG A 337 15.86 -5.32 -12.02
C ARG A 337 14.53 -5.24 -12.75
N GLU A 338 14.36 -6.07 -13.76
CA GLU A 338 13.11 -6.16 -14.50
C GLU A 338 11.95 -6.65 -13.62
N HIS A 339 12.19 -7.58 -12.70
CA HIS A 339 11.19 -8.03 -11.73
C HIS A 339 10.68 -6.85 -10.88
N TYR A 340 11.58 -6.05 -10.29
CA TYR A 340 11.14 -4.90 -9.50
C TYR A 340 10.52 -3.78 -10.32
N ARG A 341 10.97 -3.57 -11.57
CA ARG A 341 10.29 -2.65 -12.50
C ARG A 341 8.86 -3.09 -12.76
N ARG A 342 8.64 -4.38 -13.04
CA ARG A 342 7.31 -4.96 -13.25
C ARG A 342 6.46 -4.92 -11.99
N PHE A 343 7.04 -5.18 -10.83
CA PHE A 343 6.35 -5.10 -9.55
C PHE A 343 5.83 -3.69 -9.29
N TYR A 344 6.69 -2.67 -9.50
CA TYR A 344 6.26 -1.28 -9.34
C TYR A 344 5.15 -0.93 -10.33
N TYR A 345 5.28 -1.31 -11.60
CA TYR A 345 4.23 -1.08 -12.60
C TYR A 345 2.92 -1.80 -12.24
N ALA A 346 2.98 -3.07 -11.86
CA ALA A 346 1.80 -3.85 -11.49
C ALA A 346 1.12 -3.26 -10.25
N ARG A 347 1.90 -2.77 -9.29
CA ARG A 347 1.35 -2.07 -8.13
C ARG A 347 0.62 -0.81 -8.55
N GLN A 348 1.16 -0.03 -9.48
CA GLN A 348 0.50 1.18 -9.99
C GLN A 348 -0.79 0.92 -10.77
N ASN A 349 -0.85 -0.16 -11.56
CA ASN A 349 -1.89 -0.35 -12.56
C ASN A 349 -2.89 -1.49 -12.27
N PHE A 350 -2.51 -2.46 -11.42
CA PHE A 350 -3.20 -3.74 -11.26
C PHE A 350 -3.36 -4.15 -9.78
N ALA A 351 -3.13 -3.23 -8.84
CA ALA A 351 -3.31 -3.51 -7.43
C ALA A 351 -4.78 -3.72 -7.08
N LEU A 352 -5.06 -4.67 -6.18
CA LEU A 352 -6.39 -4.86 -5.64
C LEU A 352 -6.76 -3.74 -4.68
N VAL A 353 -8.02 -3.30 -4.75
CA VAL A 353 -8.60 -2.35 -3.80
C VAL A 353 -9.20 -3.08 -2.58
N SER A 354 -9.58 -4.35 -2.74
CA SER A 354 -10.16 -5.21 -1.71
C SER A 354 -9.50 -6.59 -1.74
N THR A 355 -9.26 -7.17 -0.57
CA THR A 355 -8.73 -8.53 -0.42
C THR A 355 -9.81 -9.62 -0.58
N ASN A 356 -11.10 -9.23 -0.63
CA ASN A 356 -12.22 -10.17 -0.73
C ASN A 356 -12.63 -10.36 -2.19
N ARG A 357 -11.95 -11.28 -2.87
CA ARG A 357 -12.24 -11.66 -4.25
C ARG A 357 -13.25 -12.80 -4.28
N HIS A 358 -14.37 -12.62 -4.98
CA HIS A 358 -15.32 -13.69 -5.27
C HIS A 358 -15.05 -14.26 -6.66
N TYR A 359 -14.82 -15.57 -6.74
CA TYR A 359 -14.59 -16.28 -8.00
C TYR A 359 -15.81 -17.12 -8.37
N ASP A 360 -16.33 -16.95 -9.59
CA ASP A 360 -17.36 -17.80 -10.17
C ASP A 360 -16.76 -19.10 -10.75
N ILE A 361 -17.59 -20.09 -11.08
CA ILE A 361 -17.22 -21.40 -11.63
C ILE A 361 -16.43 -21.33 -12.95
N VAL A 362 -16.54 -20.22 -13.68
CA VAL A 362 -15.80 -19.98 -14.93
C VAL A 362 -14.40 -19.41 -14.70
N GLU A 363 -14.10 -18.90 -13.51
CA GLU A 363 -12.80 -18.34 -13.12
C GLU A 363 -11.99 -19.43 -12.42
N ARG A 364 -11.42 -20.32 -13.24
CA ARG A 364 -10.68 -21.49 -12.78
C ARG A 364 -9.29 -21.14 -12.27
N TYR A 365 -8.68 -20.09 -12.83
CA TYR A 365 -7.46 -19.53 -12.28
C TYR A 365 -7.80 -18.73 -11.03
N ARG A 366 -7.12 -19.05 -9.93
CA ARG A 366 -7.23 -18.33 -8.67
C ARG A 366 -5.84 -17.99 -8.22
N SER A 367 -5.46 -16.73 -8.35
CA SER A 367 -4.26 -16.29 -7.67
C SER A 367 -4.54 -16.21 -6.17
N GLU A 368 -3.63 -16.72 -5.36
CA GLU A 368 -3.60 -16.49 -3.92
C GLU A 368 -3.11 -15.07 -3.58
N SER A 369 -2.92 -14.22 -4.58
CA SER A 369 -2.44 -12.86 -4.37
C SER A 369 -3.52 -12.00 -3.74
N ALA A 370 -3.15 -11.39 -2.62
CA ALA A 370 -3.94 -10.34 -1.97
C ALA A 370 -3.57 -8.93 -2.46
N ASP A 371 -2.52 -8.79 -3.27
CA ASP A 371 -1.95 -7.50 -3.66
C ASP A 371 -2.35 -7.07 -5.08
N PHE A 372 -2.54 -8.02 -5.99
CA PHE A 372 -2.78 -7.75 -7.41
C PHE A 372 -3.95 -8.56 -7.95
N ASP A 373 -4.67 -7.97 -8.90
CA ASP A 373 -5.61 -8.71 -9.73
C ASP A 373 -4.83 -9.66 -10.67
N ASP A 374 -5.55 -10.49 -11.44
CA ASP A 374 -4.86 -11.50 -12.25
C ASP A 374 -4.05 -10.88 -13.40
N ARG A 375 -4.39 -9.66 -13.85
CA ARG A 375 -3.57 -8.92 -14.83
C ARG A 375 -2.21 -8.60 -14.23
N GLY A 376 -2.16 -8.19 -12.96
CA GLY A 376 -0.91 -7.91 -12.26
C GLY A 376 0.00 -9.13 -12.13
N ILE A 377 -0.57 -10.31 -11.88
CA ILE A 377 0.19 -11.57 -11.78
C ILE A 377 0.77 -11.95 -13.15
N ILE A 378 -0.04 -11.91 -14.21
CA ILE A 378 0.43 -12.18 -15.57
C ILE A 378 1.50 -11.15 -15.99
N TYR A 379 1.33 -9.87 -15.66
CA TYR A 379 2.31 -8.83 -15.95
C TYR A 379 3.64 -9.05 -15.22
N LEU A 380 3.61 -9.45 -13.95
CA LEU A 380 4.82 -9.77 -13.18
C LEU A 380 5.64 -10.89 -13.83
N ARG A 381 4.94 -11.92 -14.31
CA ARG A 381 5.54 -13.13 -14.90
C ARG A 381 6.03 -12.88 -16.33
N HIS A 382 5.19 -12.32 -17.19
CA HIS A 382 5.48 -12.17 -18.63
C HIS A 382 5.98 -10.78 -19.02
N GLY A 383 5.51 -9.72 -18.36
CA GLY A 383 5.88 -8.34 -18.63
C GLY A 383 4.82 -7.61 -19.44
N GLU A 384 5.26 -6.68 -20.28
CA GLU A 384 4.36 -5.97 -21.20
C GLU A 384 3.87 -6.95 -22.28
N PRO A 385 2.54 -7.06 -22.51
CA PRO A 385 2.03 -7.85 -23.62
C PRO A 385 2.38 -7.21 -24.96
N THR A 386 2.53 -8.03 -26.00
CA THR A 386 2.78 -7.60 -27.38
C THR A 386 1.60 -6.78 -27.89
N ASP A 387 0.38 -7.30 -27.68
CA ASP A 387 -0.87 -6.65 -28.09
C ASP A 387 -1.90 -6.73 -26.96
N ARG A 388 -2.76 -5.71 -26.88
CA ARG A 388 -3.92 -5.67 -25.98
C ARG A 388 -5.19 -5.38 -26.78
N ALA A 389 -6.31 -5.91 -26.30
CA ALA A 389 -7.65 -5.56 -26.79
C ALA A 389 -8.62 -5.43 -25.63
N SER A 390 -9.56 -4.51 -25.74
CA SER A 390 -10.70 -4.37 -24.84
C SER A 390 -11.95 -4.07 -25.65
N TYR A 391 -13.13 -4.31 -25.08
CA TYR A 391 -14.39 -3.95 -25.71
C TYR A 391 -15.32 -3.34 -24.67
N THR A 392 -15.93 -2.21 -25.05
CA THR A 392 -16.90 -1.50 -24.23
C THR A 392 -18.23 -1.51 -24.97
N GLY A 393 -19.23 -2.15 -24.37
CA GLY A 393 -20.59 -2.24 -24.90
C GLY A 393 -21.63 -2.12 -23.79
N ARG A 394 -22.89 -1.91 -24.16
CA ARG A 394 -23.98 -1.89 -23.18
C ARG A 394 -24.13 -3.28 -22.55
N ASN A 395 -24.19 -3.34 -21.22
CA ASN A 395 -24.30 -4.58 -20.43
C ASN A 395 -23.13 -5.56 -20.64
N VAL A 396 -21.93 -5.05 -20.94
CA VAL A 396 -20.71 -5.84 -20.94
C VAL A 396 -19.81 -5.36 -19.83
N GLU A 397 -19.41 -6.30 -18.98
CA GLU A 397 -18.45 -6.05 -17.93
C GLU A 397 -17.09 -5.63 -18.51
N PRO A 398 -16.30 -4.79 -17.81
CA PRO A 398 -14.97 -4.44 -18.25
C PRO A 398 -14.14 -5.69 -18.56
N ASN A 399 -13.54 -5.73 -19.74
CA ASN A 399 -12.83 -6.90 -20.25
C ASN A 399 -11.58 -6.50 -21.01
N GLU A 400 -10.55 -7.32 -20.88
CA GLU A 400 -9.28 -7.16 -21.56
C GLU A 400 -8.81 -8.50 -22.14
N SER A 401 -7.98 -8.44 -23.16
CA SER A 401 -7.32 -9.60 -23.72
C SER A 401 -5.90 -9.24 -24.10
N TRP A 402 -4.94 -10.03 -23.66
CA TRP A 402 -3.52 -9.76 -23.83
C TRP A 402 -2.87 -10.89 -24.62
N ARG A 403 -2.08 -10.52 -25.63
CA ARG A 403 -1.29 -11.46 -26.42
C ARG A 403 0.19 -11.28 -26.11
N TYR A 404 0.89 -12.39 -25.89
CA TYR A 404 2.35 -12.43 -25.82
C TYR A 404 2.86 -13.27 -26.98
N GLU A 405 3.58 -12.64 -27.90
CA GLU A 405 4.22 -13.34 -29.01
C GLU A 405 5.46 -14.11 -28.50
N ARG A 406 5.53 -15.40 -28.81
CA ARG A 406 6.67 -16.25 -28.44
C ARG A 406 7.04 -17.22 -29.56
N ALA A 407 8.29 -17.64 -29.58
CA ALA A 407 8.81 -18.60 -30.56
C ALA A 407 8.17 -19.99 -30.44
N ASP A 408 7.71 -20.37 -29.24
CA ASP A 408 7.06 -21.64 -28.93
C ASP A 408 5.53 -21.59 -29.02
N GLY A 409 4.98 -20.46 -29.45
CA GLY A 409 3.54 -20.22 -29.61
C GLY A 409 3.02 -19.08 -28.74
N ASP A 410 2.06 -18.33 -29.28
CA ASP A 410 1.49 -17.18 -28.59
C ASP A 410 0.75 -17.59 -27.32
N LEU A 411 0.90 -16.79 -26.27
CA LEU A 411 0.01 -16.86 -25.11
C LEU A 411 -1.10 -15.83 -25.28
N ILE A 412 -2.34 -16.24 -25.00
CA ILE A 412 -3.50 -15.35 -25.01
C ILE A 412 -4.23 -15.48 -23.68
N PHE A 413 -4.35 -14.35 -22.99
CA PHE A 413 -5.04 -14.24 -21.71
C PHE A 413 -6.28 -13.39 -21.86
N HIS A 414 -7.39 -13.81 -21.24
CA HIS A 414 -8.64 -13.08 -21.21
C HIS A 414 -8.99 -12.71 -19.78
N PHE A 415 -9.36 -11.44 -19.56
CA PHE A 415 -9.68 -10.91 -18.25
C PHE A 415 -11.06 -10.28 -18.23
N ILE A 416 -11.78 -10.43 -17.13
CA ILE A 416 -13.08 -9.80 -16.89
C ILE A 416 -13.14 -9.26 -15.45
N ALA A 417 -13.70 -8.06 -15.28
CA ALA A 417 -13.98 -7.49 -13.97
C ALA A 417 -15.46 -7.67 -13.62
N ARG A 418 -15.79 -8.67 -12.78
CA ARG A 418 -17.15 -8.87 -12.27
C ARG A 418 -17.29 -8.28 -10.88
N GLU A 419 -18.43 -7.67 -10.59
CA GLU A 419 -18.83 -7.10 -9.29
C GLU A 419 -18.03 -5.85 -8.85
N ASP A 420 -16.70 -5.87 -9.03
CA ASP A 420 -15.81 -4.74 -8.84
C ASP A 420 -15.06 -4.46 -10.15
N VAL A 421 -15.29 -3.28 -10.72
CA VAL A 421 -14.66 -2.82 -11.98
C VAL A 421 -13.13 -2.71 -11.90
N GLN A 422 -12.54 -2.84 -10.70
CA GLN A 422 -11.09 -2.83 -10.47
C GLN A 422 -10.47 -4.21 -10.20
N ASP A 423 -11.26 -5.29 -10.11
CA ASP A 423 -10.77 -6.67 -9.89
C ASP A 423 -10.94 -7.53 -11.14
N PHE A 424 -9.93 -7.52 -12.02
CA PHE A 424 -9.93 -8.35 -13.22
C PHE A 424 -9.48 -9.78 -12.91
N LYS A 425 -10.33 -10.72 -13.31
CA LYS A 425 -10.14 -12.17 -13.14
C LYS A 425 -9.86 -12.83 -14.47
N LEU A 426 -8.95 -13.80 -14.45
CA LEU A 426 -8.51 -14.54 -15.63
C LEU A 426 -9.52 -15.64 -16.00
N VAL A 427 -9.90 -15.71 -17.27
CA VAL A 427 -10.87 -16.68 -17.80
C VAL A 427 -10.29 -17.47 -18.99
N GLU A 428 -10.77 -18.69 -19.21
CA GLU A 428 -10.22 -19.59 -20.24
C GLU A 428 -10.59 -19.17 -21.67
N SER A 429 -11.64 -18.38 -21.87
CA SER A 429 -12.19 -18.06 -23.19
C SER A 429 -12.77 -16.66 -23.25
N LEU A 430 -12.64 -16.00 -24.40
CA LEU A 430 -13.28 -14.71 -24.67
C LEU A 430 -14.80 -14.76 -24.46
N PHE A 431 -15.44 -15.91 -24.73
CA PHE A 431 -16.88 -16.07 -24.56
C PHE A 431 -17.32 -16.08 -23.09
N ASP A 432 -16.41 -16.35 -22.16
CA ASP A 432 -16.74 -16.34 -20.74
C ASP A 432 -17.05 -14.90 -20.27
N VAL A 433 -16.64 -13.87 -21.02
CA VAL A 433 -17.06 -12.47 -20.81
C VAL A 433 -18.58 -12.32 -20.84
N LEU A 434 -19.28 -13.12 -21.66
CA LEU A 434 -20.74 -13.10 -21.79
C LEU A 434 -21.47 -13.85 -20.66
N GLY A 435 -20.73 -14.53 -19.78
CA GLY A 435 -21.26 -15.42 -18.75
C GLY A 435 -21.50 -16.85 -19.23
N ASN A 436 -21.52 -17.79 -18.27
CA ASN A 436 -21.54 -19.24 -18.56
C ASN A 436 -22.74 -19.66 -19.42
N ALA A 437 -23.95 -19.19 -19.10
CA ALA A 437 -25.16 -19.54 -19.84
C ALA A 437 -25.10 -19.07 -21.31
N ALA A 438 -24.60 -17.87 -21.56
CA ALA A 438 -24.45 -17.34 -22.92
C ALA A 438 -23.35 -18.10 -23.69
N ALA A 439 -22.22 -18.39 -23.03
CA ALA A 439 -21.12 -19.17 -23.61
C ALA A 439 -21.57 -20.59 -24.02
N VAL A 440 -22.40 -21.25 -23.21
CA VAL A 440 -22.96 -22.57 -23.53
C VAL A 440 -23.95 -22.49 -24.69
N ASN A 441 -24.86 -21.51 -24.69
CA ASN A 441 -25.83 -21.33 -25.77
C ASN A 441 -25.16 -21.11 -27.14
N LEU A 442 -24.08 -20.34 -27.18
CA LEU A 442 -23.32 -20.07 -28.41
C LEU A 442 -22.70 -21.32 -29.07
N ARG A 443 -22.45 -22.38 -28.30
CA ARG A 443 -22.02 -23.69 -28.84
C ARG A 443 -23.16 -24.45 -29.54
N GLY A 444 -24.40 -24.17 -29.18
CA GLY A 444 -25.58 -24.82 -29.78
C GLY A 444 -26.08 -24.10 -31.03
N THR A 445 -26.03 -22.77 -31.03
CA THR A 445 -26.69 -21.92 -32.04
C THR A 445 -25.74 -21.21 -32.99
N GLY A 446 -24.42 -21.21 -32.71
CA GLY A 446 -23.43 -20.44 -33.46
C GLY A 446 -23.35 -18.96 -33.05
N VAL A 447 -22.30 -18.26 -33.49
CA VAL A 447 -22.02 -16.88 -33.04
C VAL A 447 -22.80 -15.82 -33.81
N SER A 448 -23.12 -16.07 -35.08
CA SER A 448 -23.72 -15.08 -35.99
C SER A 448 -25.09 -14.56 -35.54
N ALA A 449 -25.80 -15.32 -34.70
CA ALA A 449 -27.09 -14.93 -34.13
C ALA A 449 -26.98 -14.04 -32.88
N ASN A 450 -25.76 -13.81 -32.37
CA ASN A 450 -25.50 -12.98 -31.20
C ASN A 450 -24.62 -11.77 -31.60
N PRO A 451 -25.22 -10.57 -31.75
CA PRO A 451 -24.49 -9.37 -32.15
C PRO A 451 -23.33 -9.05 -31.19
N LEU A 452 -23.54 -9.23 -29.89
CA LEU A 452 -22.53 -8.93 -28.88
C LEU A 452 -21.31 -9.85 -28.99
N ALA A 453 -21.55 -11.15 -29.21
CA ALA A 453 -20.47 -12.11 -29.43
C ALA A 453 -19.71 -11.83 -30.73
N THR A 454 -20.41 -11.32 -31.76
CA THR A 454 -19.80 -10.91 -33.03
C THR A 454 -18.88 -9.69 -32.84
N GLU A 455 -19.35 -8.67 -32.12
CA GLU A 455 -18.55 -7.47 -31.80
C GLU A 455 -17.34 -7.80 -30.92
N LEU A 456 -17.50 -8.70 -29.94
CA LEU A 456 -16.37 -9.20 -29.15
C LEU A 456 -15.31 -9.88 -30.03
N LEU A 457 -15.71 -10.77 -30.95
CA LEU A 457 -14.76 -11.42 -31.87
C LEU A 457 -14.03 -10.40 -32.75
N GLN A 458 -14.77 -9.44 -33.33
CA GLN A 458 -14.18 -8.39 -34.17
C GLN A 458 -13.14 -7.57 -33.40
N SER A 459 -13.44 -7.22 -32.15
CA SER A 459 -12.50 -6.47 -31.31
C SER A 459 -11.21 -7.24 -30.96
N ARG A 460 -11.16 -8.56 -31.19
CA ARG A 460 -10.02 -9.44 -30.89
C ARG A 460 -9.33 -9.99 -32.14
N GLU A 461 -9.85 -9.69 -33.34
CA GLU A 461 -9.36 -10.27 -34.59
C GLU A 461 -7.86 -10.02 -34.81
N HIS A 462 -7.35 -8.85 -34.40
CA HIS A 462 -5.93 -8.52 -34.51
C HIS A 462 -5.03 -9.28 -33.53
N LEU A 463 -5.58 -9.82 -32.44
CA LEU A 463 -4.80 -10.62 -31.49
C LEU A 463 -4.52 -12.03 -32.02
N SER A 464 -5.48 -12.63 -32.73
CA SER A 464 -5.30 -13.96 -33.30
C SER A 464 -6.28 -14.23 -34.44
N PRO A 465 -5.83 -14.87 -35.53
CA PRO A 465 -6.70 -15.30 -36.62
C PRO A 465 -7.82 -16.26 -36.18
N ILE A 466 -7.73 -16.87 -35.00
CA ILE A 466 -8.79 -17.76 -34.49
C ILE A 466 -10.13 -17.04 -34.36
N TYR A 467 -10.15 -15.76 -33.99
CA TYR A 467 -11.40 -15.02 -33.79
C TYR A 467 -12.11 -14.75 -35.12
N GLY A 468 -11.37 -14.36 -36.17
CA GLY A 468 -11.92 -14.23 -37.52
C GLY A 468 -12.42 -15.59 -38.07
N ARG A 469 -11.68 -16.68 -37.83
CA ARG A 469 -12.10 -18.04 -38.22
C ARG A 469 -13.40 -18.47 -37.53
N ILE A 470 -13.60 -18.12 -36.25
CA ILE A 470 -14.85 -18.43 -35.54
C ILE A 470 -16.02 -17.70 -36.21
N GLN A 471 -15.85 -16.42 -36.56
CA GLN A 471 -16.89 -15.58 -37.15
C GLN A 471 -17.27 -16.02 -38.57
N SER A 472 -16.30 -16.45 -39.37
CA SER A 472 -16.52 -16.86 -40.77
C SER A 472 -16.99 -18.31 -40.94
N SER A 473 -17.07 -19.09 -39.85
CA SER A 473 -17.40 -20.52 -39.89
C SER A 473 -18.90 -20.79 -39.74
N GLY A 474 -19.39 -21.85 -40.40
CA GLY A 474 -20.70 -22.43 -40.07
C GLY A 474 -20.70 -23.13 -38.71
N ILE A 475 -21.88 -23.49 -38.19
CA ILE A 475 -22.10 -24.00 -36.81
C ILE A 475 -21.08 -25.07 -36.38
N ALA A 476 -20.85 -26.10 -37.21
CA ALA A 476 -19.91 -27.17 -36.89
C ALA A 476 -18.45 -26.69 -36.80
N GLY A 477 -18.06 -25.74 -37.66
CA GLY A 477 -16.73 -25.12 -37.63
C GLY A 477 -16.56 -24.19 -36.43
N THR A 478 -17.58 -23.41 -36.09
CA THR A 478 -17.63 -22.55 -34.91
C THR A 478 -17.34 -23.36 -33.64
N ASN A 479 -18.01 -24.50 -33.44
CA ASN A 479 -17.81 -25.31 -32.24
C ASN A 479 -16.38 -25.84 -32.10
N ARG A 480 -15.78 -26.28 -33.21
CA ARG A 480 -14.38 -26.71 -33.23
C ARG A 480 -13.44 -25.56 -32.86
N PHE A 481 -13.60 -24.39 -33.48
CA PHE A 481 -12.71 -23.26 -33.23
C PHE A 481 -12.91 -22.63 -31.84
N GLN A 482 -14.13 -22.66 -31.28
CA GLN A 482 -14.36 -22.28 -29.88
C GLN A 482 -13.70 -23.25 -28.89
N ALA A 483 -13.62 -24.54 -29.22
CA ALA A 483 -12.92 -25.52 -28.39
C ALA A 483 -11.39 -25.31 -28.47
N GLU A 484 -10.87 -25.03 -29.67
CA GLU A 484 -9.46 -24.67 -29.91
C GLU A 484 -9.08 -23.40 -29.13
N GLU A 485 -9.91 -22.34 -29.19
CA GLU A 485 -9.68 -21.07 -28.49
C GLU A 485 -9.64 -21.25 -26.97
N ARG A 486 -10.59 -21.99 -26.40
CA ARG A 486 -10.58 -22.28 -24.96
C ARG A 486 -9.41 -23.16 -24.54
N SER A 487 -8.97 -24.08 -25.39
CA SER A 487 -7.78 -24.90 -25.14
C SER A 487 -6.51 -24.04 -25.12
N LEU A 488 -6.42 -23.05 -26.01
CA LEU A 488 -5.33 -22.08 -26.05
C LEU A 488 -5.31 -21.22 -24.78
N GLY A 489 -6.47 -20.72 -24.34
CA GLY A 489 -6.59 -19.97 -23.09
C GLY A 489 -6.19 -20.80 -21.87
N ARG A 490 -6.64 -22.07 -21.77
CA ARG A 490 -6.21 -22.97 -20.70
C ARG A 490 -4.71 -23.20 -20.68
N THR A 491 -4.11 -23.48 -21.84
CA THR A 491 -2.65 -23.65 -21.97
C THR A 491 -1.91 -22.38 -21.56
N SER A 492 -2.45 -21.21 -21.95
CA SER A 492 -1.88 -19.91 -21.56
C SER A 492 -1.92 -19.71 -20.06
N ILE A 493 -3.03 -20.07 -19.40
CA ILE A 493 -3.19 -20.02 -17.95
C ILE A 493 -2.23 -20.96 -17.23
N GLU A 494 -2.00 -22.17 -17.75
CA GLU A 494 -1.07 -23.14 -17.13
C GLU A 494 0.40 -22.69 -17.21
N LEU A 495 0.76 -21.99 -18.29
CA LEU A 495 2.08 -21.38 -18.46
C LEU A 495 2.21 -20.00 -17.81
N GLY A 496 1.06 -19.43 -17.45
CA GLY A 496 0.85 -18.10 -16.90
C GLY A 496 0.97 -18.08 -15.40
#